data_AF-A0A6A4KKQ1-F1
#
_entry.id   AF-A0A6A4KKQ1-F1
#
_cell.length_a   1.000
_cell.length_b   1.000
_cell.length_c   1.000
_cell.angle_alpha   90.00
_cell.angle_beta   90.00
_cell.angle_gamma   90.00
#
_symmetry.space_group_name_H-M   'P 1'
#
loop_
_entity.id
_entity.type
_entity.pdbx_description
1 polymer ?
#
loop_
_entity_poly.entity_id
_entity_poly.type
_entity_poly.pdbx_seq_one_letter_code
_entity_poly.pdbx_strand_id
1 'polypeptide(L)'
;MSDEVVEECSFSLVGKLLTSKKFNVMVMKESLRRVWGSPENLRIVEVGDNLYDHFRFDSESSLRKVLNGGPWNFENYLLVLQEWDLGMKADQVSFQLVSFLIQL
;
A
#
# COMPACT_ATOMS: atom_id res chain seq x y z
N MET A 1 -5.36 -16.59 -23.84
CA MET A 1 -4.39 -16.71 -22.72
C MET A 1 -3.97 -15.30 -22.28
N SER A 2 -4.94 -14.45 -21.98
CA SER A 2 -4.70 -13.00 -21.85
C SER A 2 -5.74 -12.26 -20.99
N ASP A 3 -6.70 -12.95 -20.39
CA ASP A 3 -7.76 -12.31 -19.58
C ASP A 3 -7.61 -12.59 -18.07
N GLU A 4 -6.89 -13.65 -17.67
CA GLU A 4 -6.72 -14.05 -16.25
C GLU A 4 -5.73 -13.16 -15.48
N VAL A 5 -4.84 -12.42 -16.14
CA VAL A 5 -3.82 -11.59 -15.45
C VAL A 5 -4.35 -10.19 -15.13
N VAL A 6 -5.39 -9.74 -15.83
CA VAL A 6 -5.94 -8.38 -15.67
C VAL A 6 -6.82 -8.27 -14.42
N GLU A 7 -7.46 -9.37 -14.02
CA GLU A 7 -8.35 -9.40 -12.86
C GLU A 7 -7.58 -9.35 -11.53
N GLU A 8 -6.33 -9.82 -11.51
CA GLU A 8 -5.53 -9.94 -10.29
C GLU A 8 -5.12 -8.61 -9.65
N CYS A 9 -5.15 -7.48 -10.37
CA CYS A 9 -4.73 -6.20 -9.80
C CYS A 9 -5.88 -5.28 -9.38
N SER A 10 -7.12 -5.71 -9.57
CA SER A 10 -8.31 -5.01 -9.10
C SER A 10 -8.21 -4.83 -7.58
N PHE A 11 -8.24 -3.58 -7.10
CA PHE A 11 -8.12 -3.21 -5.68
C PHE A 11 -6.71 -3.38 -5.07
N SER A 12 -5.70 -2.85 -5.73
CA SER A 12 -4.32 -2.79 -5.20
C SER A 12 -3.83 -1.36 -4.99
N LEU A 13 -3.02 -1.16 -3.95
CA LEU A 13 -2.25 0.08 -3.76
C LEU A 13 -0.76 -0.20 -3.95
N VAL A 14 -0.04 0.76 -4.52
CA VAL A 14 1.43 0.83 -4.41
C VAL A 14 1.77 1.64 -3.17
N GLY A 15 2.81 1.28 -2.46
CA GLY A 15 3.27 2.11 -1.35
C GLY A 15 4.76 2.14 -1.15
N LYS A 16 5.21 3.21 -0.52
CA LYS A 16 6.61 3.39 -0.14
C LYS A 16 6.72 3.84 1.31
N LEU A 17 7.52 3.11 2.09
CA LEU A 17 7.91 3.56 3.42
C LEU A 17 9.14 4.47 3.30
N LEU A 18 9.02 5.71 3.77
CA LEU A 18 10.03 6.75 3.59
C LEU A 18 11.20 6.59 4.56
N THR A 19 12.02 5.57 4.32
CA THR A 19 13.21 5.23 5.10
C THR A 19 14.10 4.27 4.31
N SER A 20 15.38 4.21 4.66
CA SER A 20 16.31 3.17 4.18
C SER A 20 16.41 1.97 5.15
N LYS A 21 15.78 2.08 6.33
CA LYS A 21 15.75 0.98 7.31
C LYS A 21 14.91 -0.16 6.77
N LYS A 22 15.43 -1.39 6.83
CA LYS A 22 14.68 -2.59 6.44
C LYS A 22 13.79 -3.09 7.57
N PHE A 23 12.64 -3.60 7.19
CA PHE A 23 11.67 -4.20 8.11
C PHE A 23 11.29 -5.60 7.67
N ASN A 24 10.87 -6.41 8.63
CA ASN A 24 10.29 -7.70 8.31
C ASN A 24 8.88 -7.50 7.73
N VAL A 25 8.66 -7.90 6.49
CA VAL A 25 7.37 -7.75 5.78
C VAL A 25 6.22 -8.44 6.51
N MET A 26 6.46 -9.57 7.17
CA MET A 26 5.43 -10.26 7.96
C MET A 26 5.00 -9.42 9.17
N VAL A 27 5.96 -8.80 9.87
CA VAL A 27 5.66 -7.89 11.00
C VAL A 27 4.93 -6.65 10.52
N MET A 28 5.36 -6.05 9.41
CA MET A 28 4.68 -4.92 8.79
C MET A 28 3.24 -5.27 8.43
N LYS A 29 3.04 -6.40 7.76
CA LYS A 29 1.71 -6.90 7.39
C LYS A 29 0.81 -7.01 8.60
N GLU A 30 1.25 -7.67 9.66
CA GLU A 30 0.44 -7.85 10.88
C GLU A 30 0.12 -6.52 11.57
N SER A 31 1.06 -5.56 11.56
CA SER A 31 0.82 -4.22 12.10
C SER A 31 -0.22 -3.45 11.27
N LEU A 32 -0.02 -3.39 9.95
CA LEU A 32 -0.94 -2.69 9.04
C LEU A 32 -2.33 -3.32 9.03
N ARG A 33 -2.46 -4.65 9.13
CA ARG A 33 -3.76 -5.31 9.27
C ARG A 33 -4.54 -4.78 10.47
N ARG A 34 -3.90 -4.64 11.64
CA ARG A 34 -4.59 -4.11 12.83
C ARG A 34 -5.04 -2.67 12.63
N VAL A 35 -4.18 -1.84 12.06
CA VAL A 35 -4.44 -0.41 11.87
C VAL A 35 -5.51 -0.16 10.80
N TRP A 36 -5.55 -0.99 9.75
CA TRP A 36 -6.52 -0.87 8.64
C TRP A 36 -7.86 -1.57 8.92
N GLY A 37 -8.08 -2.10 10.12
CA GLY A 37 -9.33 -2.73 10.50
C GLY A 37 -9.49 -4.15 9.95
N SER A 38 -8.38 -4.90 9.89
CA SER A 38 -8.29 -6.31 9.52
C SER A 38 -8.86 -6.64 8.14
N PRO A 39 -8.37 -6.00 7.06
CA PRO A 39 -8.76 -6.38 5.70
C PRO A 39 -8.53 -7.88 5.47
N GLU A 40 -9.54 -8.54 4.91
CA GLU A 40 -9.42 -9.93 4.51
C GLU A 40 -8.42 -10.04 3.35
N ASN A 41 -7.61 -11.10 3.37
CA ASN A 41 -6.67 -11.41 2.30
C ASN A 41 -5.65 -10.33 1.94
N LEU A 42 -5.29 -9.42 2.85
CA LEU A 42 -4.20 -8.45 2.62
C LEU A 42 -2.94 -9.18 2.16
N ARG A 43 -2.45 -8.85 0.97
CA ARG A 43 -1.15 -9.29 0.45
C ARG A 43 -0.24 -8.08 0.33
N ILE A 44 1.04 -8.28 0.66
CA ILE A 44 2.09 -7.27 0.56
C ILE A 44 3.27 -7.95 -0.12
N VAL A 45 3.77 -7.35 -1.19
CA VAL A 45 4.96 -7.79 -1.91
C VAL A 45 5.94 -6.61 -1.96
N GLU A 46 7.18 -6.84 -1.53
CA GLU A 46 8.26 -5.83 -1.58
C GLU A 46 9.06 -6.06 -2.86
N VAL A 47 9.24 -5.00 -3.64
CA VAL A 47 9.91 -5.05 -4.95
C VAL A 47 11.15 -4.17 -5.02
N GLY A 48 11.43 -3.41 -3.97
CA GLY A 48 12.55 -2.48 -3.96
C GLY A 48 12.77 -1.87 -2.59
N ASP A 49 13.52 -0.77 -2.53
CA ASP A 49 13.91 -0.15 -1.27
C ASP A 49 12.72 0.39 -0.48
N ASN A 50 12.13 -0.46 0.37
CA ASN A 50 10.88 -0.20 1.08
C ASN A 50 9.74 0.22 0.15
N LEU A 51 9.78 -0.31 -1.07
CA LEU A 51 8.79 -0.10 -2.12
C LEU A 51 7.99 -1.38 -2.28
N TYR A 52 6.69 -1.25 -2.16
CA TYR A 52 5.73 -2.35 -2.20
C TYR A 52 4.83 -2.16 -3.41
N ASP A 53 4.84 -3.12 -4.33
CA ASP A 53 4.09 -3.06 -5.58
C ASP A 53 2.59 -3.27 -5.38
N HIS A 54 2.22 -4.16 -4.44
CA HIS A 54 0.84 -4.57 -4.23
C HIS A 54 0.52 -4.70 -2.74
N PHE A 55 -0.24 -3.73 -2.22
CA PHE A 55 -1.15 -3.92 -1.09
C PHE A 55 -2.52 -4.30 -1.65
N ARG A 56 -2.84 -5.58 -1.69
CA ARG A 56 -4.09 -6.08 -2.30
C ARG A 56 -5.22 -6.19 -1.28
N PHE A 57 -6.39 -5.69 -1.65
CA PHE A 57 -7.60 -5.73 -0.84
C PHE A 57 -8.65 -6.66 -1.46
N ASP A 58 -9.64 -7.03 -0.64
CA ASP A 58 -10.79 -7.83 -1.02
C ASP A 58 -11.88 -7.04 -1.77
N SER A 59 -11.93 -5.72 -1.55
CA SER A 59 -12.94 -4.84 -2.13
C SER A 59 -12.43 -3.42 -2.33
N GLU A 60 -13.05 -2.70 -3.27
CA GLU A 60 -12.81 -1.27 -3.48
C GLU A 60 -13.10 -0.43 -2.22
N SER A 61 -14.12 -0.81 -1.44
CA SER A 61 -14.46 -0.11 -0.19
C SER A 61 -13.33 -0.21 0.83
N SER A 62 -12.74 -1.40 1.01
CA SER A 62 -11.57 -1.61 1.87
C SER A 62 -10.38 -0.77 1.39
N LEU A 63 -10.11 -0.77 0.08
CA LEU A 63 -9.04 0.03 -0.52
C LEU A 63 -9.25 1.52 -0.26
N ARG A 64 -10.43 2.07 -0.60
CA ARG A 64 -10.73 3.50 -0.45
C ARG A 64 -10.67 3.94 1.01
N LYS A 65 -11.11 3.09 1.95
CA LYS A 65 -10.99 3.35 3.38
C LYS A 65 -9.53 3.49 3.81
N VAL A 66 -8.65 2.61 3.32
CA VAL A 66 -7.22 2.70 3.61
C VAL A 66 -6.59 3.91 2.93
N LEU A 67 -6.90 4.17 1.67
CA LEU A 67 -6.34 5.31 0.94
C LEU A 67 -6.73 6.65 1.58
N ASN A 68 -8.00 6.82 1.96
CA ASN A 68 -8.53 8.04 2.56
C ASN A 68 -8.19 8.18 4.05
N GLY A 69 -7.85 7.09 4.74
CA GLY A 69 -7.48 7.10 6.16
C GLY A 69 -6.02 7.50 6.43
N GLY A 70 -5.22 7.66 5.39
CA GLY A 70 -3.83 8.10 5.51
C GLY A 70 -3.69 9.58 5.89
N PRO A 71 -2.46 10.07 6.11
CA PRO A 71 -1.19 9.34 5.97
C PRO A 71 -0.97 8.24 7.01
N TRP A 72 -0.32 7.13 6.63
CA TRP A 72 -0.10 5.99 7.53
C TRP A 72 1.28 6.03 8.17
N ASN A 73 1.34 5.75 9.46
CA ASN A 73 2.60 5.57 10.18
C ASN A 73 2.90 4.09 10.40
N PHE A 74 4.15 3.69 10.17
CA PHE A 74 4.67 2.39 10.58
C PHE A 74 6.04 2.59 11.25
N GLU A 75 6.14 2.22 12.53
CA GLU A 75 7.40 2.32 13.30
C GLU A 75 8.04 3.72 13.27
N ASN A 76 7.23 4.77 13.34
CA ASN A 76 7.62 6.18 13.21
C ASN A 76 8.06 6.63 11.81
N TYR A 77 7.91 5.78 10.80
CA TYR A 77 8.17 6.13 9.40
C TYR A 77 6.86 6.29 8.63
N LEU A 78 6.85 7.23 7.68
CA LEU A 78 5.68 7.51 6.87
C LEU A 78 5.55 6.48 5.75
N LEU A 79 4.40 5.81 5.69
CA LEU A 79 3.97 4.97 4.58
C LEU A 79 3.06 5.78 3.67
N VAL A 80 3.55 6.09 2.48
CA VAL A 80 2.78 6.76 1.43
C VAL A 80 2.16 5.69 0.55
N LEU A 81 0.86 5.83 0.27
CA LEU A 81 0.09 4.91 -0.57
C LEU A 81 -0.47 5.65 -1.78
N GLN A 82 -0.54 4.96 -2.90
CA GLN A 82 -1.18 5.44 -4.13
C GLN A 82 -1.95 4.28 -4.76
N GLU A 83 -3.08 4.57 -5.41
CA GLU A 83 -3.83 3.58 -6.18
C GLU A 83 -2.98 3.03 -7.32
N TRP A 84 -2.97 1.71 -7.48
CA TRP A 84 -2.27 1.07 -8.59
C TRP A 84 -3.16 1.10 -9.84
N ASP A 85 -2.59 1.53 -10.96
CA ASP A 85 -3.25 1.54 -12.27
C ASP A 85 -2.63 0.51 -13.23
N LEU A 86 -3.43 0.05 -14.20
CA LEU A 86 -2.96 -0.88 -15.23
C LEU A 86 -1.73 -0.33 -15.97
N GLY A 87 -0.65 -1.11 -15.97
CA GLY A 87 0.61 -0.74 -16.61
C GLY A 87 1.56 0.10 -15.73
N MET A 88 1.14 0.44 -14.51
CA MET A 88 1.99 1.12 -13.54
C MET A 88 3.05 0.16 -12.99
N LYS A 89 4.31 0.56 -13.07
CA LYS A 89 5.40 -0.12 -12.36
C LYS A 89 5.73 0.63 -11.09
N ALA A 90 5.91 -0.09 -9.99
CA ALA A 90 6.16 0.51 -8.68
C ALA A 90 7.40 1.44 -8.67
N ASP A 91 8.42 1.12 -9.45
CA ASP A 91 9.67 1.91 -9.58
C ASP A 91 9.49 3.23 -10.34
N GLN A 92 8.41 3.36 -11.13
CA GLN A 92 8.06 4.57 -11.86
C GLN A 92 7.16 5.51 -11.05
N VAL A 93 6.69 5.08 -9.87
CA VAL A 93 5.80 5.87 -9.01
C VAL A 93 6.61 6.87 -8.20
N SER A 94 6.24 8.14 -8.30
CA SER A 94 6.87 9.23 -7.55
C SER A 94 6.16 9.47 -6.21
N PHE A 95 6.82 9.12 -5.11
CA PHE A 95 6.32 9.35 -3.74
C PHE A 95 6.84 10.67 -3.15
N GLN A 96 6.75 11.76 -3.89
CA GLN A 96 7.30 13.07 -3.48
C GLN A 96 6.36 13.91 -2.63
N LEU A 97 5.05 13.67 -2.70
CA LEU A 97 4.02 14.46 -2.05
C LEU A 97 3.07 13.54 -1.29
N VAL A 98 2.61 14.02 -0.14
CA VAL A 98 1.60 13.36 0.68
C VAL A 98 0.74 14.43 1.34
N SER A 99 -0.57 14.26 1.26
CA SER A 99 -1.53 15.17 1.87
C SER A 99 -1.73 14.79 3.34
N PHE A 100 -1.76 15.81 4.21
CA PHE A 100 -2.07 15.63 5.63
C PHE A 100 -3.43 16.24 5.92
N LEU A 101 -4.30 15.49 6.60
CA LEU A 101 -5.50 16.05 7.21
C LEU A 101 -5.11 16.63 8.56
N ILE A 102 -5.16 17.96 8.69
CA ILE A 102 -4.91 18.65 9.95
C ILE A 102 -6.25 18.77 10.68
N GLN A 103 -6.36 18.13 11.85
CA GLN A 103 -7.46 18.35 12.78
C GLN A 103 -6.97 19.28 13.89
N LEU A 104 -7.53 20.48 13.95
CA LEU A 104 -7.24 21.52 14.95
C LEU A 104 -8.09 21.35 16.21
#